data_AF-A0A442SRE8-F1
#
_entry.id   AF-A0A442SRE8-F1
#
_cell.length_a   1.000
_cell.length_b   1.000
_cell.length_c   1.000
_cell.angle_alpha   90.00
_cell.angle_beta   90.00
_cell.angle_gamma   90.00
#
_symmetry.space_group_name_H-M   'P 1'
#
loop_
_entity.id
_entity.type
_entity.pdbx_description
1 polymer ?
#
loop_
_entity_poly.entity_id
_entity_poly.type
_entity_poly.pdbx_seq_one_letter_code
_entity_poly.pdbx_strand_id
1 'polypeptide(L)'
;MGQRYKYHCANVAWGRIWAARGWPDVYSKQTVTLDPHREHIVFSPFTAPDRMSVLDVAPERIAIATRDGRIIEERFNPRGSFPLPFLDGSTPWDAIQVAYFTSAAVWNYLTAPFVFTLPGVEAREIAPWRERARKRGDGWPSRSLRPLPTITPIRSFITMIRLCSGAWTIRPT
;
A
#
# COMPACT_ATOMS: atom_id res chain seq x y z
N MET A 1 -6.12 -26.28 2.72
CA MET A 1 -4.71 -26.01 2.35
C MET A 1 -4.68 -24.61 1.74
N GLY A 2 -4.29 -23.59 2.51
CA GLY A 2 -4.41 -22.17 2.10
C GLY A 2 -3.30 -21.79 1.13
N GLN A 3 -3.66 -21.13 0.02
CA GLN A 3 -2.69 -20.71 -0.98
C GLN A 3 -1.94 -19.47 -0.50
N ARG A 4 -0.60 -19.57 -0.42
CA ARG A 4 0.28 -18.44 -0.11
C ARG A 4 0.86 -17.89 -1.41
N TYR A 5 0.91 -16.56 -1.51
CA TYR A 5 1.45 -15.87 -2.67
C TYR A 5 2.68 -15.08 -2.28
N LYS A 6 3.78 -15.30 -3.00
CA LYS A 6 5.01 -14.51 -2.84
C LYS A 6 5.14 -13.54 -4.00
N TYR A 7 5.25 -12.27 -3.66
CA TYR A 7 5.42 -11.16 -4.58
C TYR A 7 6.81 -10.56 -4.39
N HIS A 8 7.61 -10.52 -5.46
CA HIS A 8 8.84 -9.73 -5.44
C HIS A 8 8.55 -8.35 -6.03
N CYS A 9 8.90 -7.30 -5.30
CA CYS A 9 8.80 -5.93 -5.77
C CYS A 9 10.22 -5.34 -5.85
N ALA A 10 10.75 -5.27 -7.07
CA ALA A 10 11.99 -4.56 -7.32
C ALA A 10 11.67 -3.14 -7.82
N ASN A 11 12.32 -2.12 -7.24
CA ASN A 11 12.28 -0.72 -7.66
C ASN A 11 10.88 -0.09 -7.60
N VAL A 12 10.40 0.08 -6.38
CA VAL A 12 9.14 0.75 -6.11
C VAL A 12 9.40 2.27 -6.24
N ALA A 13 8.88 2.91 -7.30
CA ALA A 13 9.15 4.30 -7.72
C ALA A 13 8.52 5.38 -6.81
N TRP A 14 8.75 5.30 -5.50
CA TRP A 14 8.07 6.11 -4.48
C TRP A 14 9.01 7.01 -3.66
N GLY A 15 10.29 7.09 -4.03
CA GLY A 15 11.32 7.76 -3.21
C GLY A 15 10.96 9.18 -2.77
N ARG A 16 10.24 9.97 -3.60
CA ARG A 16 9.82 11.34 -3.24
C ARG A 16 8.76 11.39 -2.14
N ILE A 17 7.81 10.46 -2.13
CA ILE A 17 6.76 10.42 -1.09
C ILE A 17 7.39 9.98 0.22
N TRP A 18 8.26 8.96 0.18
CA TRP A 18 8.90 8.48 1.40
C TRP A 18 9.92 9.46 1.96
N ALA A 19 10.66 10.18 1.11
CA ALA A 19 11.54 11.26 1.55
C ALA A 19 10.78 12.32 2.37
N ALA A 20 9.58 12.71 1.92
CA ALA A 20 8.73 13.66 2.66
C ALA A 20 8.20 13.10 3.99
N ARG A 21 8.23 11.77 4.20
CA ARG A 21 7.90 11.11 5.47
C ARG A 21 9.12 10.79 6.33
N GLY A 22 10.34 11.06 5.84
CA GLY A 22 11.61 10.76 6.53
C GLY A 22 12.30 9.45 6.14
N TRP A 23 11.80 8.75 5.09
CA TRP A 23 12.19 7.37 4.77
C TRP A 23 12.58 7.14 3.30
N PRO A 24 13.48 7.94 2.70
CA PRO A 24 13.70 7.98 1.25
C PRO A 24 13.92 6.61 0.57
N ASP A 25 14.59 5.67 1.24
CA ASP A 25 15.02 4.40 0.66
C ASP A 25 14.31 3.15 1.21
N VAL A 26 13.31 3.34 2.09
CA VAL A 26 12.74 2.26 2.92
C VAL A 26 12.18 1.07 2.12
N TYR A 27 11.75 1.28 0.87
CA TYR A 27 11.24 0.21 -0.01
C TYR A 27 12.04 0.04 -1.31
N SER A 28 13.32 0.40 -1.34
CA SER A 28 14.16 0.28 -2.56
C SER A 28 14.31 -1.17 -3.08
N LYS A 29 14.35 -2.17 -2.19
CA LYS A 29 14.43 -3.60 -2.51
C LYS A 29 13.61 -4.43 -1.52
N GLN A 30 12.45 -4.96 -1.94
CA GLN A 30 11.48 -5.56 -1.02
C GLN A 30 10.87 -6.84 -1.58
N THR A 31 10.71 -7.82 -0.71
CA THR A 31 9.86 -8.99 -0.96
C THR A 31 8.62 -8.86 -0.10
N VAL A 32 7.46 -9.05 -0.72
CA VAL A 32 6.16 -9.05 -0.06
C VAL A 32 5.60 -10.46 -0.10
N THR A 33 5.24 -11.02 1.05
CA THR A 33 4.52 -12.29 1.12
C THR A 33 3.12 -12.01 1.64
N LEU A 34 2.10 -12.53 0.97
CA LEU A 34 0.71 -12.34 1.35
C LEU A 34 -0.02 -13.69 1.40
N ASP A 35 -0.76 -13.89 2.49
CA ASP A 35 -1.60 -15.05 2.75
C ASP A 35 -3.04 -14.53 2.95
N PRO A 36 -3.89 -14.55 1.91
CA PRO A 36 -5.22 -13.97 1.98
C PRO A 36 -6.12 -14.70 2.99
N HIS A 37 -5.94 -16.02 3.13
CA HIS A 37 -6.76 -16.85 4.02
C HIS A 37 -6.43 -16.64 5.49
N ARG A 38 -5.17 -16.33 5.81
CA ARG A 38 -4.74 -15.97 7.17
C ARG A 38 -4.81 -14.48 7.44
N GLU A 39 -5.27 -13.69 6.46
CA GLU A 39 -5.38 -12.23 6.62
C GLU A 39 -4.05 -11.58 7.01
N HIS A 40 -2.98 -12.00 6.32
CA HIS A 40 -1.60 -11.76 6.75
C HIS A 40 -0.70 -11.30 5.60
N ILE A 41 0.11 -10.27 5.85
CA ILE A 41 1.07 -9.73 4.87
C ILE A 41 2.40 -9.37 5.56
N VAL A 42 3.50 -9.67 4.89
CA VAL A 42 4.86 -9.44 5.38
C VAL A 42 5.70 -8.73 4.33
N PHE A 43 6.38 -7.64 4.70
CA PHE A 43 7.44 -7.01 3.91
C PHE A 43 8.79 -7.32 4.52
N SER A 44 9.73 -7.78 3.69
CA SER A 44 11.10 -8.03 4.12
C SER A 44 12.10 -7.74 2.99
N PRO A 45 13.25 -7.10 3.29
CA PRO A 45 13.66 -6.53 4.58
C PRO A 45 12.99 -5.18 4.88
N PHE A 46 12.71 -4.80 6.12
CA PHE A 46 12.08 -3.50 6.45
C PHE A 46 12.92 -2.70 7.46
N THR A 47 13.37 -1.49 7.11
CA THR A 47 14.26 -0.59 7.90
C THR A 47 15.65 -1.13 8.26
N ALA A 48 15.84 -2.46 8.29
CA ALA A 48 17.13 -3.13 8.40
C ALA A 48 17.07 -4.52 7.71
N PRO A 49 18.21 -5.11 7.31
CA PRO A 49 18.24 -6.40 6.58
C PRO A 49 17.61 -7.58 7.32
N ASP A 50 17.70 -7.58 8.65
CA ASP A 50 17.20 -8.60 9.56
C ASP A 50 15.76 -8.34 10.03
N ARG A 51 15.15 -7.23 9.61
CA ARG A 51 13.82 -6.81 10.04
C ARG A 51 12.77 -7.03 8.96
N MET A 52 11.53 -7.13 9.39
CA MET A 52 10.34 -7.24 8.56
C MET A 52 9.19 -6.47 9.19
N SER A 53 8.28 -5.98 8.34
CA SER A 53 6.96 -5.55 8.81
C SER A 53 5.96 -6.67 8.59
N VAL A 54 5.07 -6.85 9.57
CA VAL A 54 4.08 -7.93 9.61
C VAL A 54 2.75 -7.30 9.99
N LEU A 55 1.78 -7.36 9.08
CA LEU A 55 0.40 -6.93 9.31
C LEU A 55 -0.50 -8.16 9.35
N ASP A 56 -1.18 -8.32 10.49
CA ASP A 56 -2.37 -9.16 10.64
C ASP A 56 -3.59 -8.24 10.48
N VAL A 57 -4.51 -8.56 9.56
CA VAL A 57 -5.63 -7.68 9.20
C VAL A 57 -6.80 -7.82 10.17
N ALA A 58 -7.10 -9.05 10.62
CA ALA A 58 -8.09 -9.30 11.64
C ALA A 58 -7.60 -10.37 12.65
N PRO A 59 -7.36 -9.99 13.93
CA PRO A 59 -7.43 -8.64 14.48
C PRO A 59 -6.35 -7.71 13.90
N GLU A 60 -6.69 -6.42 13.72
CA GLU A 60 -5.77 -5.45 13.10
C GLU A 60 -4.56 -5.17 14.02
N ARG A 61 -3.40 -5.68 13.61
CA ARG A 61 -2.14 -5.52 14.33
C ARG A 61 -0.99 -5.38 13.34
N ILE A 62 -0.17 -4.34 13.53
CA ILE A 62 1.08 -4.15 12.80
C ILE A 62 2.26 -4.37 13.75
N ALA A 63 3.28 -5.07 13.29
CA ALA A 63 4.53 -5.24 14.02
C ALA A 63 5.74 -5.04 13.10
N ILE A 64 6.80 -4.48 13.68
CA ILE A 64 8.16 -4.60 13.17
C ILE A 64 8.82 -5.71 13.98
N ALA A 65 9.27 -6.76 13.29
CA ALA A 65 9.90 -7.92 13.91
C ALA A 65 11.23 -8.23 13.22
N THR A 66 12.14 -8.87 13.93
CA THR A 66 13.33 -9.48 13.33
C THR A 66 13.00 -10.85 12.74
N ARG A 67 13.82 -11.35 11.82
CA ARG A 67 13.65 -12.64 11.11
C ARG A 67 13.57 -13.86 12.04
N ASP A 68 14.16 -13.77 13.23
CA ASP A 68 14.12 -14.79 14.30
C ASP A 68 12.85 -14.70 15.17
N GLY A 69 11.94 -13.75 14.89
CA GLY A 69 10.63 -13.65 15.53
C GLY A 69 10.55 -12.68 16.71
N ARG A 70 11.64 -11.99 17.07
CA ARG A 70 11.60 -10.98 18.13
C ARG A 70 10.85 -9.73 17.65
N ILE A 71 9.87 -9.30 18.43
CA ILE A 71 9.14 -8.05 18.18
C ILE A 71 10.00 -6.86 18.60
N ILE A 72 10.16 -5.89 17.70
CA ILE A 72 10.85 -4.62 17.96
C ILE A 72 9.83 -3.56 18.40
N GLU A 73 8.73 -3.47 17.67
CA GLU A 73 7.64 -2.54 17.95
C GLU A 73 6.33 -3.17 17.43
N GLU A 74 5.23 -2.99 18.14
CA GLU A 74 3.91 -3.38 17.66
C GLU A 74 2.83 -2.38 18.07
N ARG A 75 1.75 -2.32 17.28
CA ARG A 75 0.56 -1.53 17.58
C ARG A 75 -0.70 -2.30 17.26
N PHE A 76 -1.63 -2.25 18.21
CA PHE A 76 -3.03 -2.61 18.04
C PHE A 76 -3.81 -1.30 17.78
N ASN A 77 -4.68 -1.27 16.77
CA ASN A 77 -5.29 -0.03 16.24
C ASN A 77 -4.27 1.00 15.68
N PRO A 78 -3.46 0.63 14.67
CA PRO A 78 -2.47 1.52 14.07
C PRO A 78 -3.07 2.76 13.38
N ARG A 79 -4.34 2.71 12.94
CA ARG A 79 -5.03 3.84 12.29
C ARG A 79 -5.08 5.07 13.18
N GLY A 80 -5.35 4.88 14.47
CA GLY A 80 -5.43 5.97 15.44
C GLY A 80 -4.08 6.62 15.76
N SER A 81 -2.96 6.00 15.37
CA SER A 81 -1.63 6.51 15.70
C SER A 81 -1.15 7.64 14.79
N PHE A 82 -1.83 7.90 13.66
CA PHE A 82 -1.39 8.91 12.71
C PHE A 82 -1.58 10.33 13.26
N PRO A 83 -0.56 11.20 13.14
CA PRO A 83 -0.62 12.57 13.66
C PRO A 83 -1.68 13.41 12.96
N LEU A 84 -2.38 14.23 13.74
CA LEU A 84 -3.33 15.25 13.30
C LEU A 84 -2.89 16.61 13.86
N PRO A 85 -2.96 17.71 13.07
CA PRO A 85 -3.42 17.79 11.69
C PRO A 85 -2.42 17.20 10.69
N PHE A 86 -2.92 16.55 9.64
CA PHE A 86 -2.11 16.01 8.56
C PHE A 86 -1.87 17.06 7.48
N LEU A 87 -0.60 17.38 7.24
CA LEU A 87 -0.14 18.22 6.15
C LEU A 87 0.65 17.36 5.16
N ASP A 88 0.19 17.33 3.91
CA ASP A 88 0.86 16.57 2.87
C ASP A 88 2.24 17.16 2.59
N GLY A 89 3.29 16.35 2.72
CA GLY A 89 4.68 16.74 2.48
C GLY A 89 5.50 17.21 3.69
N SER A 90 4.88 17.48 4.85
CA SER A 90 5.63 17.95 6.04
C SER A 90 5.37 17.16 7.31
N THR A 91 4.24 16.45 7.41
CA THR A 91 3.96 15.60 8.58
C THR A 91 4.81 14.33 8.53
N PRO A 92 5.79 14.14 9.43
CA PRO A 92 6.63 12.95 9.45
C PRO A 92 5.84 11.74 9.95
N TRP A 93 6.25 10.56 9.52
CA TRP A 93 5.72 9.29 10.04
C TRP A 93 6.83 8.49 10.69
N ASP A 94 6.51 7.81 11.79
CA ASP A 94 7.40 6.81 12.35
C ASP A 94 7.45 5.55 11.48
N ALA A 95 8.38 4.64 11.81
CA ALA A 95 8.61 3.43 11.02
C ALA A 95 7.36 2.54 10.94
N ILE A 96 6.64 2.40 12.05
CA ILE A 96 5.50 1.47 12.11
C ILE A 96 4.24 2.05 11.45
N GLN A 97 4.07 3.37 11.41
CA GLN A 97 3.07 4.03 10.56
C GLN A 97 3.36 3.81 9.08
N VAL A 98 4.62 3.94 8.67
CA VAL A 98 5.05 3.63 7.30
C VAL A 98 4.81 2.16 6.96
N ALA A 99 5.12 1.25 7.88
CA ALA A 99 4.87 -0.18 7.74
C ALA A 99 3.39 -0.50 7.59
N TYR A 100 2.55 0.12 8.42
CA TYR A 100 1.11 -0.06 8.38
C TYR A 100 0.51 0.47 7.07
N PHE A 101 0.85 1.69 6.68
CA PHE A 101 0.29 2.32 5.49
C PHE A 101 0.56 1.50 4.23
N THR A 102 1.79 1.04 4.04
CA THR A 102 2.15 0.22 2.86
C THR A 102 1.51 -1.15 2.90
N SER A 103 1.51 -1.80 4.07
CA SER A 103 0.93 -3.14 4.21
C SER A 103 -0.58 -3.12 3.96
N ALA A 104 -1.29 -2.15 4.52
CA ALA A 104 -2.71 -1.97 4.29
C ALA A 104 -3.03 -1.60 2.84
N ALA A 105 -2.23 -0.73 2.21
CA ALA A 105 -2.40 -0.37 0.81
C ALA A 105 -2.22 -1.58 -0.12
N VAL A 106 -1.13 -2.34 0.04
CA VAL A 106 -0.85 -3.53 -0.78
C VAL A 106 -1.86 -4.64 -0.52
N TRP A 107 -2.25 -4.87 0.73
CA TRP A 107 -3.34 -5.79 1.07
C TRP A 107 -4.62 -5.44 0.30
N ASN A 108 -5.09 -4.19 0.39
CA ASN A 108 -6.29 -3.75 -0.30
C ASN A 108 -6.20 -3.91 -1.82
N TYR A 109 -5.05 -3.64 -2.42
CA TYR A 109 -4.86 -3.78 -3.86
C TYR A 109 -4.86 -5.22 -4.32
N LEU A 110 -4.17 -6.10 -3.60
CA LEU A 110 -4.05 -7.50 -4.00
C LEU A 110 -5.30 -8.31 -3.66
N THR A 111 -6.09 -7.87 -2.68
CA THR A 111 -7.33 -8.56 -2.28
C THR A 111 -8.59 -7.99 -2.91
N ALA A 112 -8.55 -6.78 -3.48
CA ALA A 112 -9.69 -6.18 -4.19
C ALA A 112 -10.35 -7.10 -5.23
N PRO A 113 -9.62 -7.88 -6.05
CA PRO A 113 -10.25 -8.80 -7.00
C PRO A 113 -11.18 -9.84 -6.36
N PHE A 114 -10.89 -10.30 -5.14
CA PHE A 114 -11.72 -11.30 -4.45
C PHE A 114 -13.09 -10.73 -4.07
N VAL A 115 -13.18 -9.43 -3.79
CA VAL A 115 -14.45 -8.76 -3.48
C VAL A 115 -15.44 -8.88 -4.64
N PHE A 116 -14.95 -8.87 -5.89
CA PHE A 116 -15.81 -9.02 -7.06
C PHE A 116 -16.33 -10.46 -7.28
N THR A 117 -15.85 -11.42 -6.48
CA THR A 117 -16.33 -12.82 -6.52
C THR A 117 -17.39 -13.12 -5.47
N LEU A 118 -17.71 -12.15 -4.60
CA LEU A 118 -18.69 -12.33 -3.54
C LEU A 118 -20.12 -12.51 -4.10
N PRO A 119 -20.96 -13.34 -3.46
CA PRO A 119 -22.36 -13.47 -3.84
C PRO A 119 -23.07 -12.11 -3.84
N GLY A 120 -23.81 -11.81 -4.92
CA GLY A 120 -24.55 -10.56 -5.08
C GLY A 120 -23.75 -9.41 -5.71
N VAL A 121 -22.48 -9.60 -6.05
CA VAL A 121 -21.72 -8.64 -6.86
C VAL A 121 -21.87 -8.97 -8.34
N GLU A 122 -22.41 -8.02 -9.11
CA GLU A 122 -22.54 -8.14 -10.57
C GLU A 122 -21.61 -7.15 -11.27
N ALA A 123 -20.88 -7.64 -12.27
CA ALA A 123 -20.06 -6.81 -13.15
C ALA A 123 -20.71 -6.76 -14.54
N ARG A 124 -20.74 -5.56 -15.14
CA ARG A 124 -21.17 -5.37 -16.53
C ARG A 124 -20.05 -4.75 -17.34
N GLU A 125 -19.85 -5.26 -18.55
CA GLU A 125 -18.91 -4.66 -19.49
C GLU A 125 -19.39 -3.24 -19.86
N ILE A 126 -18.43 -2.32 -19.95
CA ILE A 126 -18.66 -0.95 -20.43
C ILE A 126 -18.01 -0.79 -21.79
N ALA A 127 -18.41 0.24 -22.54
CA ALA A 127 -17.74 0.59 -23.79
C ALA A 127 -16.22 0.80 -23.56
N PRO A 128 -15.36 0.43 -24.54
CA PRO A 128 -13.92 0.52 -24.39
C PRO A 128 -13.46 1.91 -23.91
N TRP A 129 -12.77 1.94 -22.77
CA TRP A 129 -12.20 3.16 -22.23
C TRP A 129 -10.83 3.45 -22.85
N ARG A 130 -10.70 4.58 -23.55
CA ARG A 130 -9.40 5.12 -23.98
C ARG A 130 -8.89 6.09 -22.93
N GLU A 131 -7.87 5.66 -22.19
CA GLU A 131 -7.15 6.55 -21.30
C GLU A 131 -6.53 7.70 -22.11
N ARG A 132 -6.85 8.97 -21.77
CA ARG A 132 -6.23 10.10 -22.46
C ARG A 132 -4.75 10.10 -22.15
N ALA A 133 -3.91 9.88 -23.17
CA ALA A 133 -2.47 10.01 -23.06
C ALA A 133 -2.12 11.41 -22.55
N ARG A 134 -1.68 11.49 -21.29
CA ARG A 134 -1.20 12.74 -20.69
C ARG A 134 0.17 13.05 -21.30
N LYS A 135 0.24 14.08 -22.15
CA LYS A 135 1.53 14.69 -22.51
C LYS A 135 2.19 15.22 -21.24
N ARG A 136 3.44 14.83 -21.02
CA ARG A 136 4.29 15.32 -19.93
C ARG A 136 4.83 16.68 -20.37
N GLY A 137 4.13 17.74 -20.00
CA GLY A 137 4.55 19.11 -20.27
C GLY A 137 3.67 20.11 -19.53
N ASP A 138 4.32 20.89 -18.65
CA ASP A 138 4.10 22.30 -18.34
C ASP A 138 2.69 22.79 -17.95
N GLY A 139 2.59 23.33 -16.73
CA GLY A 139 1.62 24.37 -16.35
C GLY A 139 0.17 23.94 -16.16
N TRP A 140 -0.30 23.92 -14.91
CA TRP A 140 -1.72 23.75 -14.60
C TRP A 140 -2.58 24.89 -15.19
N PRO A 141 -3.76 24.56 -15.73
CA PRO A 141 -4.95 25.29 -15.30
C PRO A 141 -6.06 24.32 -14.87
N SER A 142 -6.51 24.54 -13.64
CA SER A 142 -7.69 23.93 -13.03
C SER A 142 -8.96 24.27 -13.83
N ARG A 143 -9.69 23.24 -14.29
CA ARG A 143 -11.13 23.39 -14.59
C ARG A 143 -11.92 22.18 -14.07
N SER A 144 -12.58 22.45 -12.94
CA SER A 144 -13.75 21.82 -12.33
C SER A 144 -13.96 20.30 -12.49
N LEU A 145 -13.51 19.54 -11.51
CA LEU A 145 -14.31 18.42 -11.01
C LEU A 145 -15.12 18.97 -9.83
N ARG A 146 -16.45 18.99 -9.92
CA ARG A 146 -17.28 19.23 -8.73
C ARG A 146 -17.01 18.10 -7.75
N PRO A 147 -16.56 18.38 -6.51
CA PRO A 147 -16.43 17.33 -5.52
C PRO A 147 -17.84 16.95 -5.06
N LEU A 148 -18.17 15.66 -5.09
CA LEU A 148 -19.18 15.13 -4.18
C LEU A 148 -18.60 15.33 -2.76
N PRO A 149 -19.39 15.89 -1.83
CA PRO A 149 -18.89 16.05 -0.48
C PRO A 149 -18.67 14.65 0.10
N THR A 150 -17.75 14.55 1.07
CA THR A 150 -17.56 13.42 1.99
C THR A 150 -16.54 12.31 1.73
N ILE A 151 -15.71 12.29 0.67
CA ILE A 151 -14.57 11.32 0.65
C ILE A 151 -13.28 11.93 0.06
N THR A 152 -12.60 12.74 0.87
CA THR A 152 -11.37 13.47 0.47
C THR A 152 -10.06 12.65 0.43
N PRO A 153 -9.88 11.39 0.90
CA PRO A 153 -8.60 10.71 0.71
C PRO A 153 -8.42 10.00 -0.65
N ILE A 154 -9.46 9.89 -1.49
CA ILE A 154 -9.44 9.03 -2.71
C ILE A 154 -8.48 9.52 -3.80
N ARG A 155 -8.18 10.83 -3.88
CA ARG A 155 -7.30 11.36 -4.95
C ARG A 155 -5.86 10.85 -4.86
N SER A 156 -5.35 10.65 -3.64
CA SER A 156 -4.04 10.03 -3.43
C SER A 156 -4.08 8.55 -3.80
N PHE A 157 -5.21 7.86 -3.55
CA PHE A 157 -5.40 6.44 -3.83
C PHE A 157 -5.40 6.08 -5.33
N ILE A 158 -6.01 6.91 -6.19
CA ILE A 158 -6.03 6.70 -7.66
C ILE A 158 -4.69 7.05 -8.31
N THR A 159 -3.96 8.04 -7.76
CA THR A 159 -2.61 8.36 -8.21
C THR A 159 -1.63 7.25 -7.80
N MET A 160 -1.87 6.62 -6.65
CA MET A 160 -1.14 5.46 -6.14
C MET A 160 -1.33 4.21 -7.04
N ILE A 161 -2.54 4.00 -7.59
CA ILE A 161 -2.83 2.93 -8.57
C ILE A 161 -1.92 2.99 -9.82
N ARG A 162 -1.55 4.18 -10.32
CA ARG A 162 -0.73 4.33 -11.55
C ARG A 162 0.78 4.15 -11.33
N LEU A 163 1.24 4.15 -10.08
CA LEU A 163 2.66 4.13 -9.71
C LEU A 163 3.13 2.74 -9.23
N CYS A 164 2.21 1.81 -8.98
CA CYS A 164 2.49 0.40 -8.66
C CYS A 164 2.89 -0.45 -9.89
N SER A 165 2.98 0.12 -11.09
CA SER A 165 3.25 -0.60 -12.35
C SER A 165 4.68 -1.13 -12.53
N GLY A 166 5.43 -1.33 -11.44
CA GLY A 166 6.71 -2.04 -11.46
C GLY A 166 6.52 -3.55 -11.70
N ALA A 167 7.57 -4.24 -12.15
CA ALA A 167 7.50 -5.67 -12.50
C ALA A 167 7.25 -6.54 -11.25
N TRP A 168 6.01 -6.96 -11.05
CA TRP A 168 5.64 -7.96 -10.04
C TRP A 168 5.83 -9.36 -10.63
N THR A 169 6.65 -10.19 -9.99
CA THR A 169 6.66 -11.63 -10.28
C THR A 169 5.86 -12.36 -9.21
N ILE A 170 4.71 -12.91 -9.61
CA ILE A 170 3.85 -13.73 -8.74
C ILE A 170 4.35 -15.16 -8.82
N ARG A 171 4.66 -15.78 -7.68
CA ARG A 171 4.91 -17.21 -7.61
C ARG A 171 4.02 -17.83 -6.52
N PRO A 172 3.25 -18.90 -6.84
CA PRO A 172 2.67 -19.72 -5.80
C PRO A 172 3.82 -20.38 -5.01
N THR A 173 3.66 -20.45 -3.69
CA THR A 173 4.58 -21.19 -2.81
C THR A 173 4.02 -22.57 -2.50
#